data_AF-A0AAN7EVD6-F1
#
_entry.id   AF-A0AAN7EVD6-F1
#
_cell.length_a   1.000
_cell.length_b   1.000
_cell.length_c   1.000
_cell.angle_alpha   90.00
_cell.angle_beta   90.00
_cell.angle_gamma   90.00
#
_symmetry.space_group_name_H-M   'P 1'
#
loop_
_entity.id
_entity.type
_entity.pdbx_description
1 polymer ?
#
loop_
_entity_poly.entity_id
_entity_poly.type
_entity_poly.pdbx_seq_one_letter_code
_entity_poly.pdbx_strand_id
1 'polypeptide(L)'
;MSKQTYRVCFCFHRRFRLAVTEAPAEIKDLFSQYSENGIMNADRLRNFLIEVQKQEKATELEAQAIIDQLRHIHRKGLNLEAFFKYLFSDSNLPFKSQTVHHDMNAPLSHYFIYTGHNSYLTGNQLSSDCSDVPIKQALERGVRVIELDLWPNAAKDNVDVLHGRTLTTPVELLKCLKCIKEHAFTASKYPVVITLEDHLTPDLQAKVAQMVTQTFEDILFTPGPESLKEFPSPESLKGRIIISTKPPKEYLETKEVKEKENDAQKGKVSGDESAWGKEVTHQESMSVLDDKHDLDEEDHNEEEDLDYGDAKSQQHEAPEYKRLITIHAGKPKGGLQECFKVDPDKVRRLSLSEQQLEKAVTTYGKEIVRFTQRNILRVYPKGTRIDSSNYNPLIGWTHGAQMVAFNMQERKRCCYRRVSL
;
A
#
# COMPACT_ATOMS: atom_id res chain seq x y z
N MET A 1 -33.67 -4.42 -35.00
CA MET A 1 -32.84 -3.40 -34.32
C MET A 1 -33.27 -3.32 -32.87
N SER A 2 -32.45 -3.81 -31.93
CA SER A 2 -32.80 -3.81 -30.50
C SER A 2 -32.49 -2.45 -29.89
N LYS A 3 -33.52 -1.74 -29.40
CA LYS A 3 -33.39 -0.50 -28.63
C LYS A 3 -33.38 -0.88 -27.15
N GLN A 4 -32.24 -0.76 -26.48
CA GLN A 4 -32.22 -0.91 -25.02
C GLN A 4 -32.54 0.45 -24.38
N THR A 5 -33.52 0.45 -23.49
CA THR A 5 -34.02 1.66 -22.82
C THR A 5 -33.63 1.56 -21.36
N TYR A 6 -32.87 2.53 -20.87
CA TYR A 6 -32.47 2.59 -19.47
C TYR A 6 -33.18 3.78 -18.80
N ARG A 7 -33.76 3.51 -17.62
CA ARG A 7 -34.49 4.51 -16.83
C ARG A 7 -33.49 5.21 -15.91
N VAL A 8 -33.20 6.48 -16.19
CA VAL A 8 -32.16 7.25 -15.47
C VAL A 8 -32.75 8.10 -14.34
N CYS A 9 -34.07 8.32 -14.33
CA CYS A 9 -34.86 8.74 -13.17
C CYS A 9 -36.36 8.61 -13.51
N PHE A 10 -37.27 8.73 -12.53
CA PHE A 10 -38.69 8.37 -12.63
C PHE A 10 -39.47 8.94 -13.84
N CYS A 11 -39.00 10.04 -14.45
CA CYS A 11 -39.65 10.71 -15.59
C CYS A 11 -38.79 10.82 -16.87
N PHE A 12 -37.55 10.32 -16.89
CA PHE A 12 -36.63 10.51 -18.03
C PHE A 12 -36.10 9.17 -18.56
N HIS A 13 -36.47 8.85 -19.81
CA HIS A 13 -35.93 7.73 -20.56
C HIS A 13 -34.80 8.24 -21.46
N ARG A 14 -33.56 7.86 -21.16
CA ARG A 14 -32.42 8.16 -22.04
C ARG A 14 -32.26 7.03 -23.03
N ARG A 15 -32.43 7.34 -24.32
CA ARG A 15 -32.12 6.41 -25.42
C ARG A 15 -30.64 6.56 -25.76
N PHE A 16 -29.83 5.59 -25.36
CA PHE A 16 -28.48 5.46 -25.89
C PHE A 16 -28.57 4.71 -27.21
N ARG A 17 -28.13 5.33 -28.31
CA ARG A 17 -27.72 4.56 -29.48
C ARG A 17 -26.34 4.00 -29.13
N LEU A 18 -26.16 2.69 -29.22
CA LEU A 18 -24.82 2.09 -29.29
C LEU A 18 -24.14 2.70 -30.51
N ALA A 19 -23.30 3.70 -30.27
CA ALA A 19 -22.72 4.52 -31.31
C ALA A 19 -21.45 3.90 -31.89
N VAL A 20 -21.45 2.59 -32.19
CA VAL A 20 -20.60 2.02 -33.25
C VAL A 20 -21.21 0.71 -33.74
N THR A 21 -22.16 0.77 -34.68
CA THR A 21 -22.64 -0.43 -35.39
C THR A 21 -21.89 -0.68 -36.70
N GLU A 22 -21.09 0.29 -37.16
CA GLU A 22 -20.29 0.15 -38.37
C GLU A 22 -18.81 0.39 -38.08
N ALA A 23 -17.96 -0.45 -38.68
CA ALA A 23 -16.52 -0.28 -38.63
C ALA A 23 -16.10 1.09 -39.24
N PRO A 24 -15.20 1.84 -38.59
CA PRO A 24 -14.59 3.04 -39.17
C PRO A 24 -13.91 2.77 -40.52
N ALA A 25 -13.69 3.83 -41.31
CA ALA A 25 -13.09 3.70 -42.64
C ALA A 25 -11.69 3.05 -42.57
N GLU A 26 -10.90 3.43 -41.59
CA GLU A 26 -9.55 2.90 -41.37
C GLU A 26 -9.58 1.40 -41.09
N ILE A 27 -10.59 0.92 -40.36
CA ILE A 27 -10.77 -0.52 -40.08
C ILE A 27 -11.28 -1.26 -41.32
N LYS A 28 -12.13 -0.63 -42.13
CA LYS A 28 -12.60 -1.18 -43.41
C LYS A 28 -11.42 -1.35 -44.38
N ASP A 29 -10.57 -0.34 -44.49
CA ASP A 29 -9.39 -0.35 -45.35
C ASP A 29 -8.39 -1.41 -44.89
N LEU A 30 -8.14 -1.46 -43.58
CA LEU A 30 -7.30 -2.49 -42.96
C LEU A 30 -7.84 -3.90 -43.21
N PHE A 31 -9.13 -4.14 -42.98
CA PHE A 31 -9.74 -5.45 -43.26
C PHE A 31 -9.60 -5.83 -44.74
N SER A 32 -9.74 -4.86 -45.64
CA SER A 32 -9.66 -5.11 -47.09
C SER A 32 -8.25 -5.54 -47.54
N GLN A 33 -7.19 -5.05 -46.90
CA GLN A 33 -5.81 -5.48 -47.16
C GLN A 33 -5.57 -6.95 -46.79
N TYR A 34 -6.25 -7.44 -45.76
CA TYR A 34 -6.09 -8.79 -45.21
C TYR A 34 -7.32 -9.67 -45.44
N SER A 35 -8.13 -9.38 -46.46
CA SER A 35 -9.27 -10.22 -46.82
C SER A 35 -9.36 -10.41 -48.33
N GLU A 36 -10.07 -11.45 -48.74
CA GLU A 36 -10.36 -11.73 -50.14
C GLU A 36 -11.85 -12.05 -50.27
N ASN A 37 -12.53 -11.39 -51.21
CA ASN A 37 -13.97 -11.49 -51.38
C ASN A 37 -14.75 -11.21 -50.07
N GLY A 38 -14.25 -10.29 -49.24
CA GLY A 38 -14.86 -9.90 -47.97
C GLY A 38 -14.68 -10.91 -46.83
N ILE A 39 -13.77 -11.89 -46.98
CA ILE A 39 -13.47 -12.91 -45.98
C ILE A 39 -11.97 -12.92 -45.65
N MET A 40 -11.65 -12.86 -44.36
CA MET A 40 -10.31 -13.07 -43.81
C MET A 40 -10.23 -14.50 -43.26
N ASN A 41 -9.50 -15.37 -43.96
CA ASN A 41 -9.25 -16.76 -43.54
C ASN A 41 -8.12 -16.83 -42.49
N ALA A 42 -7.79 -18.03 -42.01
CA ALA A 42 -6.79 -18.23 -40.96
C ALA A 42 -5.40 -17.71 -41.34
N ASP A 43 -4.93 -17.99 -42.56
CA ASP A 43 -3.65 -17.48 -43.05
C ASP A 43 -3.61 -15.94 -43.09
N ARG A 44 -4.65 -15.29 -43.61
CA ARG A 44 -4.71 -13.83 -43.66
C ARG A 44 -4.84 -13.19 -42.27
N LEU A 45 -5.62 -13.81 -41.38
CA LEU A 45 -5.69 -13.37 -39.97
C LEU A 45 -4.33 -13.53 -39.29
N ARG A 46 -3.62 -14.64 -39.52
CA ARG A 46 -2.25 -14.82 -39.04
C ARG A 46 -1.33 -13.70 -39.53
N ASN A 47 -1.40 -13.34 -40.81
CA ASN A 47 -0.59 -12.24 -41.34
C ASN A 47 -0.95 -10.90 -40.67
N PHE A 48 -2.24 -10.62 -40.44
CA PHE A 48 -2.66 -9.47 -39.64
C PHE A 48 -2.09 -9.50 -38.21
N LEU A 49 -2.10 -10.66 -37.54
CA LEU A 49 -1.54 -10.81 -36.20
C LEU A 49 -0.04 -10.52 -36.17
N ILE A 50 0.71 -10.96 -37.19
CA ILE A 50 2.15 -10.74 -37.29
C ILE A 50 2.45 -9.29 -37.66
N GLU A 51 1.86 -8.78 -38.74
CA GLU A 51 2.24 -7.50 -39.35
C GLU A 51 1.69 -6.31 -38.58
N VAL A 52 0.46 -6.41 -38.07
CA VAL A 52 -0.26 -5.30 -37.40
C VAL A 52 -0.21 -5.44 -35.88
N GLN A 53 -0.59 -6.61 -35.34
CA GLN A 53 -0.60 -6.85 -33.88
C GLN A 53 0.79 -7.19 -33.32
N LYS A 54 1.82 -7.28 -34.17
CA LYS A 54 3.22 -7.59 -33.82
C LYS A 54 3.38 -8.89 -33.02
N GLN A 55 2.52 -9.87 -33.29
CA GLN A 55 2.59 -11.21 -32.72
C GLN A 55 3.44 -12.11 -33.61
N GLU A 56 4.76 -11.92 -33.59
CA GLU A 56 5.71 -12.57 -34.52
C GLU A 56 5.62 -14.10 -34.55
N LYS A 57 5.23 -14.72 -33.43
CA LYS A 57 5.09 -16.18 -33.28
C LYS A 57 3.68 -16.69 -33.60
N ALA A 58 2.78 -15.84 -34.10
CA ALA A 58 1.41 -16.24 -34.38
C ALA A 58 1.36 -17.38 -35.40
N THR A 59 0.64 -18.44 -35.03
CA THR A 59 0.45 -19.64 -35.83
C THR A 59 -0.90 -19.63 -36.52
N GLU A 60 -1.01 -20.41 -37.61
CA GLU A 60 -2.29 -20.56 -38.31
C GLU A 60 -3.34 -21.26 -37.42
N LEU A 61 -2.90 -22.15 -36.51
CA LEU A 61 -3.76 -22.80 -35.52
C LEU A 61 -4.36 -21.80 -34.53
N GLU A 62 -3.58 -20.83 -34.04
CA GLU A 62 -4.08 -19.77 -33.17
C GLU A 62 -5.06 -18.84 -33.90
N ALA A 63 -4.74 -18.47 -35.14
CA ALA A 63 -5.64 -17.69 -35.97
C ALA A 63 -6.97 -18.43 -36.24
N GLN A 64 -6.90 -19.74 -36.51
CA GLN A 64 -8.08 -20.58 -36.68
C GLN A 64 -8.89 -20.69 -35.38
N ALA A 65 -8.24 -20.80 -34.22
CA ALA A 65 -8.93 -20.80 -32.93
C ALA A 65 -9.67 -19.48 -32.65
N ILE A 66 -9.08 -18.33 -32.99
CA ILE A 66 -9.75 -17.02 -32.90
C ILE A 66 -10.98 -16.98 -33.82
N ILE A 67 -10.83 -17.46 -35.06
CA ILE A 67 -11.93 -17.56 -36.00
C ILE A 67 -13.06 -18.41 -35.41
N ASP A 68 -12.74 -19.58 -34.86
CA ASP A 68 -13.73 -20.50 -34.31
C ASP A 68 -14.46 -19.97 -33.07
N GLN A 69 -13.78 -19.21 -32.21
CA GLN A 69 -14.40 -18.54 -31.05
C GLN A 69 -15.46 -17.50 -31.45
N LEU A 70 -15.28 -16.84 -32.60
CA LEU A 70 -16.15 -15.74 -33.04
C LEU A 70 -17.30 -16.23 -33.94
N ARG A 71 -17.41 -17.54 -34.16
CA ARG A 71 -18.38 -18.12 -35.08
C ARG A 71 -19.72 -18.39 -34.42
N HIS A 72 -20.72 -17.67 -34.92
CA HIS A 72 -22.10 -18.18 -34.94
C HIS A 72 -22.57 -18.59 -36.35
N ILE A 73 -21.93 -18.15 -37.47
CA ILE A 73 -22.60 -18.28 -38.79
C ILE A 73 -21.71 -18.69 -39.99
N HIS A 74 -20.37 -18.55 -40.04
CA HIS A 74 -19.62 -18.74 -41.32
C HIS A 74 -18.48 -19.77 -41.34
N ARG A 75 -18.66 -20.81 -42.18
CA ARG A 75 -17.72 -21.74 -42.82
C ARG A 75 -16.19 -21.46 -42.85
N LYS A 76 -15.80 -20.25 -43.25
CA LYS A 76 -14.57 -20.06 -44.04
C LYS A 76 -13.67 -18.89 -43.60
N GLY A 77 -14.00 -18.16 -42.53
CA GLY A 77 -13.20 -17.02 -42.04
C GLY A 77 -14.03 -15.91 -41.39
N LEU A 78 -13.38 -14.79 -41.02
CA LEU A 78 -14.02 -13.59 -40.49
C LEU A 78 -14.51 -12.69 -41.62
N ASN A 79 -15.75 -12.20 -41.52
CA ASN A 79 -16.19 -11.04 -42.29
C ASN A 79 -15.87 -9.74 -41.53
N LEU A 80 -16.08 -8.58 -42.15
CA LEU A 80 -15.77 -7.27 -41.55
C LEU A 80 -16.42 -7.08 -40.17
N GLU A 81 -17.67 -7.51 -39.99
CA GLU A 81 -18.38 -7.36 -38.71
C GLU A 81 -17.72 -8.23 -37.62
N ALA A 82 -17.36 -9.48 -37.94
CA ALA A 82 -16.70 -10.38 -37.00
C ALA A 82 -15.28 -9.91 -36.67
N PHE A 83 -14.54 -9.41 -37.66
CA PHE A 83 -13.23 -8.80 -37.44
C PHE A 83 -13.32 -7.54 -36.57
N PHE A 84 -14.31 -6.69 -36.80
CA PHE A 84 -14.50 -5.50 -35.97
C PHE A 84 -14.83 -5.86 -34.52
N LYS A 85 -15.66 -6.89 -34.30
CA LYS A 85 -15.91 -7.43 -32.95
C LYS A 85 -14.66 -8.04 -32.30
N TYR A 86 -13.84 -8.74 -33.09
CA TYR A 86 -12.56 -9.29 -32.62
C TYR A 86 -11.65 -8.20 -32.04
N LEU A 87 -11.56 -7.03 -32.65
CA LEU A 87 -10.68 -5.96 -32.18
C LEU A 87 -10.97 -5.50 -30.74
N PHE A 88 -12.20 -5.68 -30.26
CA PHE A 88 -12.64 -5.36 -28.89
C PHE A 88 -12.84 -6.60 -28.02
N SER A 89 -12.49 -7.79 -28.49
CA SER A 89 -12.66 -9.03 -27.73
C SER A 89 -11.53 -9.22 -26.71
N ASP A 90 -11.76 -10.08 -25.73
CA ASP A 90 -10.75 -10.47 -24.75
C ASP A 90 -9.53 -11.15 -25.39
N SER A 91 -9.67 -11.66 -26.61
CA SER A 91 -8.58 -12.24 -27.41
C SER A 91 -7.69 -11.18 -28.07
N ASN A 92 -8.04 -9.89 -28.00
CA ASN A 92 -7.28 -8.77 -28.55
C ASN A 92 -7.06 -7.64 -27.51
N LEU A 93 -6.95 -7.99 -26.23
CA LEU A 93 -6.67 -7.00 -25.18
C LEU A 93 -5.32 -6.30 -25.45
N PRO A 94 -5.23 -4.97 -25.27
CA PRO A 94 -3.96 -4.23 -25.36
C PRO A 94 -2.89 -4.77 -24.40
N PHE A 95 -3.32 -5.44 -23.33
CA PHE A 95 -2.48 -6.14 -22.37
C PHE A 95 -2.93 -7.59 -22.30
N LYS A 96 -2.03 -8.53 -22.62
CA LYS A 96 -2.30 -9.96 -22.39
C LYS A 96 -2.33 -10.20 -20.88
N SER A 97 -3.29 -11.01 -20.42
CA SER A 97 -3.42 -11.43 -19.01
C SER A 97 -2.07 -11.86 -18.45
N GLN A 98 -1.61 -11.17 -17.41
CA GLN A 98 -0.28 -11.29 -16.86
C GLN A 98 -0.23 -12.49 -15.92
N THR A 99 0.22 -13.62 -16.42
CA THR A 99 0.94 -14.55 -15.55
C THR A 99 2.15 -13.83 -14.98
N VAL A 100 2.55 -14.20 -13.76
CA VAL A 100 3.75 -13.66 -13.13
C VAL A 100 4.95 -14.04 -13.99
N HIS A 101 5.68 -13.04 -14.48
CA HIS A 101 6.78 -13.20 -15.45
C HIS A 101 8.09 -12.55 -14.99
N HIS A 102 8.05 -11.68 -13.97
CA HIS A 102 9.25 -11.17 -13.34
C HIS A 102 9.95 -12.29 -12.56
N ASP A 103 11.27 -12.19 -12.38
CA ASP A 103 11.96 -13.02 -11.39
C ASP A 103 11.44 -12.64 -10.01
N MET A 104 11.00 -13.65 -9.26
CA MET A 104 10.40 -13.51 -7.94
C MET A 104 11.34 -13.98 -6.82
N ASN A 105 12.60 -14.32 -7.16
CA ASN A 105 13.61 -14.82 -6.23
C ASN A 105 14.56 -13.74 -5.69
N ALA A 106 14.53 -12.53 -6.22
CA ALA A 106 15.27 -11.40 -5.64
C ALA A 106 14.71 -11.00 -4.25
N PRO A 107 15.48 -10.29 -3.41
CA PRO A 107 15.03 -9.80 -2.10
C PRO A 107 13.77 -8.93 -2.17
N LEU A 108 12.92 -8.96 -1.14
CA LEU A 108 11.68 -8.16 -1.10
C LEU A 108 11.89 -6.66 -1.35
N SER A 109 13.06 -6.09 -0.97
CA SER A 109 13.42 -4.70 -1.24
C SER A 109 13.54 -4.36 -2.74
N HIS A 110 13.58 -5.34 -3.64
CA HIS A 110 13.73 -5.10 -5.08
C HIS A 110 12.40 -4.90 -5.81
N TYR A 111 11.26 -4.99 -5.11
CA TYR A 111 9.93 -4.94 -5.73
C TYR A 111 9.13 -3.76 -5.23
N PHE A 112 8.34 -3.17 -6.11
CA PHE A 112 7.24 -2.29 -5.70
C PHE A 112 6.09 -3.14 -5.15
N ILE A 113 5.58 -2.76 -3.98
CA ILE A 113 4.59 -3.52 -3.23
C ILE A 113 3.32 -2.68 -3.14
N TYR A 114 2.20 -3.23 -3.62
CA TYR A 114 0.92 -2.53 -3.59
C TYR A 114 0.47 -2.36 -2.13
N THR A 115 0.45 -1.12 -1.65
CA THR A 115 0.40 -0.81 -0.21
C THR A 115 -0.85 0.00 0.13
N GLY A 116 -1.62 -0.46 1.11
CA GLY A 116 -2.73 0.29 1.70
C GLY A 116 -2.27 1.22 2.82
N HIS A 117 -2.90 2.38 2.91
CA HIS A 117 -2.79 3.33 4.02
C HIS A 117 -4.09 3.32 4.83
N ASN A 118 -4.01 3.29 6.16
CA ASN A 118 -5.14 3.26 7.10
C ASN A 118 -6.25 2.31 6.61
N SER A 119 -5.88 1.04 6.38
CA SER A 119 -6.63 0.09 5.57
C SER A 119 -7.99 -0.31 6.16
N TYR A 120 -8.24 0.09 7.40
CA TYR A 120 -9.47 -0.15 8.15
C TYR A 120 -10.51 0.98 7.97
N LEU A 121 -10.13 2.16 7.45
CA LEU A 121 -11.05 3.28 7.29
C LEU A 121 -12.06 3.06 6.15
N THR A 122 -13.33 3.31 6.43
CA THR A 122 -14.41 3.22 5.43
C THR A 122 -14.60 4.50 4.62
N GLY A 123 -14.00 5.62 5.05
CA GLY A 123 -14.12 6.91 4.38
C GLY A 123 -13.01 7.90 4.74
N ASN A 124 -13.41 9.07 5.25
CA ASN A 124 -12.53 10.18 5.60
C ASN A 124 -11.67 9.90 6.86
N GLN A 125 -10.58 10.65 7.05
CA GLN A 125 -9.62 10.41 8.13
C GLN A 125 -10.13 10.83 9.52
N LEU A 126 -11.18 11.64 9.64
CA LEU A 126 -11.56 12.28 10.91
C LEU A 126 -12.77 11.66 11.61
N SER A 127 -13.75 11.16 10.85
CA SER A 127 -15.07 10.82 11.40
C SER A 127 -15.74 9.62 10.72
N SER A 128 -15.02 8.90 9.86
CA SER A 128 -15.58 7.70 9.23
C SER A 128 -15.47 6.49 10.15
N ASP A 129 -16.24 5.45 9.86
CA ASP A 129 -16.17 4.21 10.63
C ASP A 129 -14.93 3.39 10.28
N CYS A 130 -14.44 2.60 11.23
CA CYS A 130 -13.43 1.57 11.00
C CYS A 130 -14.10 0.20 10.79
N SER A 131 -13.57 -0.60 9.87
CA SER A 131 -14.11 -1.90 9.53
C SER A 131 -13.06 -2.80 8.88
N ASP A 132 -13.32 -4.10 8.90
CA ASP A 132 -12.67 -5.13 8.12
C ASP A 132 -13.07 -5.12 6.62
N VAL A 133 -14.19 -4.50 6.24
CA VAL A 133 -14.68 -4.47 4.85
C VAL A 133 -13.68 -3.82 3.87
N PRO A 134 -13.07 -2.64 4.16
CA PRO A 134 -12.07 -2.06 3.28
C PRO A 134 -10.80 -2.91 3.18
N ILE A 135 -10.42 -3.62 4.26
CA ILE A 135 -9.30 -4.58 4.27
C ILE A 135 -9.56 -5.72 3.29
N LYS A 136 -10.74 -6.36 3.37
CA LYS A 136 -11.17 -7.38 2.42
C LYS A 136 -11.07 -6.89 0.97
N GLN A 137 -11.65 -5.72 0.70
CA GLN A 137 -11.67 -5.15 -0.64
C GLN A 137 -10.26 -4.82 -1.15
N ALA A 138 -9.35 -4.38 -0.28
CA ALA A 138 -7.95 -4.14 -0.62
C ALA A 138 -7.26 -5.46 -1.02
N LEU A 139 -7.41 -6.51 -0.23
CA LEU A 139 -6.81 -7.83 -0.50
C LEU A 139 -7.35 -8.47 -1.79
N GLU A 140 -8.67 -8.40 -2.03
CA GLU A 140 -9.31 -8.87 -3.26
C GLU A 140 -8.85 -8.10 -4.51
N ARG A 141 -8.39 -6.84 -4.33
CA ARG A 141 -7.77 -6.03 -5.39
C ARG A 141 -6.26 -6.28 -5.57
N GLY A 142 -5.67 -7.17 -4.77
CA GLY A 142 -4.25 -7.51 -4.84
C GLY A 142 -3.34 -6.65 -3.95
N VAL A 143 -3.86 -5.80 -3.05
CA VAL A 143 -3.02 -5.08 -2.08
C VAL A 143 -2.25 -6.10 -1.23
N ARG A 144 -0.95 -5.88 -1.04
CA ARG A 144 -0.02 -6.78 -0.32
C ARG A 144 0.48 -6.21 1.00
N VAL A 145 0.19 -4.95 1.32
CA VAL A 145 0.47 -4.36 2.64
C VAL A 145 -0.80 -3.77 3.23
N ILE A 146 -1.17 -4.22 4.43
CA ILE A 146 -2.33 -3.75 5.20
C ILE A 146 -1.85 -3.04 6.46
N GLU A 147 -2.34 -1.83 6.68
CA GLU A 147 -2.02 -1.03 7.86
C GLU A 147 -3.13 -1.12 8.92
N LEU A 148 -2.73 -1.31 10.18
CA LEU A 148 -3.60 -1.35 11.36
C LEU A 148 -3.00 -0.49 12.48
N ASP A 149 -3.76 0.50 12.93
CA ASP A 149 -3.38 1.39 14.02
C ASP A 149 -3.97 0.86 15.32
N LEU A 150 -3.11 0.35 16.19
CA LEU A 150 -3.49 -0.39 17.38
C LEU A 150 -3.59 0.53 18.59
N TRP A 151 -4.75 0.53 19.23
CA TRP A 151 -5.00 1.29 20.46
C TRP A 151 -5.67 0.42 21.52
N PRO A 152 -5.44 0.70 22.82
CA PRO A 152 -6.23 0.08 23.88
C PRO A 152 -7.72 0.40 23.70
N ASN A 153 -8.58 -0.59 23.89
CA ASN A 153 -10.03 -0.36 23.94
C ASN A 153 -10.40 0.49 25.17
N ALA A 154 -11.66 0.93 25.27
CA ALA A 154 -12.13 1.78 26.38
C ALA A 154 -11.90 1.15 27.77
N ALA A 155 -11.99 -0.18 27.90
CA ALA A 155 -11.75 -0.90 29.14
C ALA A 155 -10.26 -1.18 29.43
N LYS A 156 -9.36 -0.87 28.48
CA LYS A 156 -7.91 -1.13 28.52
C LYS A 156 -7.52 -2.60 28.73
N ASP A 157 -8.42 -3.51 28.40
CA ASP A 157 -8.23 -4.95 28.51
C ASP A 157 -8.13 -5.65 27.15
N ASN A 158 -8.39 -4.93 26.06
CA ASN A 158 -8.36 -5.45 24.69
C ASN A 158 -7.84 -4.40 23.70
N VAL A 159 -7.71 -4.78 22.42
CA VAL A 159 -7.14 -3.93 21.37
C VAL A 159 -8.14 -3.66 20.26
N ASP A 160 -8.31 -2.38 19.97
CA ASP A 160 -9.09 -1.86 18.85
C ASP A 160 -8.17 -1.29 17.76
N VAL A 161 -8.72 -1.22 16.55
CA VAL A 161 -8.13 -0.54 15.39
C VAL A 161 -8.92 0.71 15.09
N LEU A 162 -8.27 1.87 15.15
CA LEU A 162 -8.85 3.17 14.83
C LEU A 162 -7.80 4.21 14.52
N HIS A 163 -8.21 5.30 13.86
CA HIS A 163 -7.35 6.47 13.72
C HIS A 163 -7.37 7.28 15.02
N GLY A 164 -6.25 7.27 15.74
CA GLY A 164 -6.14 7.88 17.06
C GLY A 164 -6.47 9.37 17.08
N ARG A 165 -6.97 9.86 18.21
CA ARG A 165 -7.32 11.28 18.42
C ARG A 165 -8.32 11.86 17.40
N THR A 166 -9.13 11.00 16.79
CA THR A 166 -10.21 11.41 15.88
C THR A 166 -11.57 10.89 16.36
N LEU A 167 -12.62 11.19 15.59
CA LEU A 167 -13.99 10.74 15.83
C LEU A 167 -14.33 9.44 15.07
N THR A 168 -13.33 8.70 14.57
CA THR A 168 -13.59 7.42 13.91
C THR A 168 -14.08 6.37 14.90
N THR A 169 -15.08 5.58 14.51
CA THR A 169 -15.58 4.49 15.35
C THR A 169 -14.63 3.28 15.25
N PRO A 170 -14.22 2.65 16.37
CA PRO A 170 -13.22 1.59 16.36
C PRO A 170 -13.75 0.25 15.83
N VAL A 171 -12.85 -0.64 15.42
CA VAL A 171 -13.12 -2.05 15.12
C VAL A 171 -12.16 -2.96 15.88
N GLU A 172 -12.65 -4.07 16.44
CA GLU A 172 -11.80 -5.01 17.18
C GLU A 172 -10.67 -5.57 16.31
N LEU A 173 -9.44 -5.61 16.84
CA LEU A 173 -8.27 -6.15 16.14
C LEU A 173 -8.48 -7.59 15.63
N LEU A 174 -9.07 -8.45 16.47
CA LEU A 174 -9.29 -9.85 16.11
C LEU A 174 -10.18 -10.00 14.86
N LYS A 175 -11.12 -9.07 14.65
CA LYS A 175 -11.97 -9.05 13.46
C LYS A 175 -11.15 -8.76 12.20
N CYS A 176 -10.26 -7.76 12.27
CA CYS A 176 -9.34 -7.42 11.19
C CYS A 176 -8.38 -8.59 10.88
N LEU A 177 -7.78 -9.22 11.89
CA LEU A 177 -6.85 -10.34 11.69
C LEU A 177 -7.53 -11.55 11.02
N LYS A 178 -8.75 -11.90 11.43
CA LYS A 178 -9.55 -12.97 10.80
C LYS A 178 -9.87 -12.66 9.34
N CYS A 179 -10.28 -11.42 9.05
CA CYS A 179 -10.52 -10.97 7.69
C CYS A 179 -9.27 -11.07 6.81
N ILE A 180 -8.10 -10.68 7.35
CA ILE A 180 -6.82 -10.83 6.64
C ILE A 180 -6.52 -12.31 6.38
N LYS A 181 -6.67 -13.20 7.37
CA LYS A 181 -6.45 -14.66 7.19
C LYS A 181 -7.29 -15.22 6.05
N GLU A 182 -8.56 -14.84 5.97
CA GLU A 182 -9.50 -15.34 4.96
C GLU A 182 -9.16 -14.86 3.54
N HIS A 183 -8.70 -13.62 3.39
CA HIS A 183 -8.57 -12.96 2.09
C HIS A 183 -7.13 -12.72 1.62
N ALA A 184 -6.12 -12.96 2.46
CA ALA A 184 -4.73 -12.63 2.18
C ALA A 184 -4.25 -13.14 0.82
N PHE A 185 -4.64 -14.35 0.43
CA PHE A 185 -4.13 -15.01 -0.77
C PHE A 185 -5.17 -15.22 -1.88
N THR A 186 -6.31 -14.50 -1.83
CA THR A 186 -7.37 -14.63 -2.85
C THR A 186 -6.94 -14.11 -4.21
N ALA A 187 -6.28 -12.94 -4.27
CA ALA A 187 -5.87 -12.30 -5.52
C ALA A 187 -4.45 -12.67 -5.96
N SER A 188 -3.55 -12.95 -5.01
CA SER A 188 -2.14 -13.28 -5.26
C SER A 188 -1.62 -14.24 -4.20
N LYS A 189 -0.71 -15.14 -4.58
CA LYS A 189 -0.06 -16.10 -3.65
C LYS A 189 1.16 -15.52 -2.93
N TYR A 190 1.62 -14.34 -3.33
CA TYR A 190 2.77 -13.66 -2.71
C TYR A 190 2.43 -13.10 -1.33
N PRO A 191 3.44 -12.88 -0.47
CA PRO A 191 3.24 -12.55 0.94
C PRO A 191 2.37 -11.31 1.16
N VAL A 192 1.69 -11.29 2.30
CA VAL A 192 1.01 -10.09 2.83
C VAL A 192 1.77 -9.58 4.04
N VAL A 193 2.11 -8.29 4.02
CA VAL A 193 2.71 -7.58 5.15
C VAL A 193 1.60 -6.87 5.93
N ILE A 194 1.58 -7.05 7.24
CA ILE A 194 0.74 -6.27 8.15
C ILE A 194 1.64 -5.26 8.85
N THR A 195 1.39 -3.98 8.60
CA THR A 195 2.10 -2.89 9.28
C THR A 195 1.29 -2.46 10.49
N LEU A 196 1.87 -2.58 11.68
CA LEU A 196 1.22 -2.18 12.92
C LEU A 196 1.76 -0.82 13.35
N GLU A 197 0.86 0.14 13.55
CA GLU A 197 1.17 1.35 14.31
C GLU A 197 0.76 1.10 15.77
N ASP A 198 1.76 0.95 16.63
CA ASP A 198 1.60 0.40 17.98
C ASP A 198 1.56 1.50 19.05
N HIS A 199 0.39 1.69 19.66
CA HIS A 199 0.15 2.61 20.80
C HIS A 199 -0.19 1.85 22.10
N LEU A 200 0.28 0.60 22.23
CA LEU A 200 -0.11 -0.32 23.29
C LEU A 200 0.87 -0.34 24.48
N THR A 201 0.35 -0.76 25.64
CA THR A 201 1.17 -1.15 26.79
C THR A 201 1.83 -2.52 26.57
N PRO A 202 2.90 -2.87 27.31
CA PRO A 202 3.55 -4.19 27.17
C PRO A 202 2.60 -5.39 27.33
N ASP A 203 1.64 -5.34 28.25
CA ASP A 203 0.67 -6.43 28.45
C ASP A 203 -0.26 -6.59 27.23
N LEU A 204 -0.68 -5.47 26.63
CA LEU A 204 -1.49 -5.48 25.41
C LEU A 204 -0.65 -5.91 24.20
N GLN A 205 0.65 -5.58 24.14
CA GLN A 205 1.56 -6.11 23.12
C GLN A 205 1.68 -7.64 23.21
N ALA A 206 1.81 -8.20 24.42
CA ALA A 206 1.82 -9.65 24.63
C ALA A 206 0.49 -10.28 24.16
N LYS A 207 -0.64 -9.64 24.49
CA LYS A 207 -1.96 -10.06 24.00
C LYS A 207 -2.07 -10.02 22.47
N VAL A 208 -1.55 -8.98 21.81
CA VAL A 208 -1.49 -8.92 20.33
C VAL A 208 -0.59 -10.03 19.79
N ALA A 209 0.55 -10.30 20.41
CA ALA A 209 1.43 -11.38 19.98
C ALA A 209 0.72 -12.74 20.01
N GLN A 210 -0.05 -13.00 21.07
CA GLN A 210 -0.90 -14.17 21.19
C GLN A 210 -1.98 -14.21 20.08
N MET A 211 -2.72 -13.11 19.88
CA MET A 211 -3.77 -13.03 18.85
C MET A 211 -3.24 -13.28 17.44
N VAL A 212 -2.09 -12.65 17.09
CA VAL A 212 -1.45 -12.80 15.78
C VAL A 212 -0.97 -14.24 15.58
N THR A 213 -0.31 -14.82 16.58
CA THR A 213 0.18 -16.21 16.53
C THR A 213 -0.96 -17.21 16.39
N GLN A 214 -2.02 -17.06 17.19
CA GLN A 214 -3.20 -17.94 17.14
C GLN A 214 -4.03 -17.77 15.87
N THR A 215 -4.08 -16.55 15.31
CA THR A 215 -4.86 -16.32 14.10
C THR A 215 -4.13 -16.86 12.88
N PHE A 216 -2.83 -16.60 12.75
CA PHE A 216 -2.09 -16.94 11.53
C PHE A 216 -1.33 -18.26 11.60
N GLU A 217 -1.16 -18.87 12.77
CA GLU A 217 -0.65 -20.24 12.91
C GLU A 217 0.59 -20.52 12.02
N ASP A 218 0.47 -21.48 11.11
CA ASP A 218 1.51 -21.92 10.19
C ASP A 218 1.78 -20.94 9.05
N ILE A 219 0.84 -20.06 8.69
CA ILE A 219 1.03 -19.05 7.64
C ILE A 219 1.79 -17.82 8.14
N LEU A 220 1.95 -17.63 9.45
CA LEU A 220 2.78 -16.57 10.01
C LEU A 220 4.27 -16.85 9.73
N PHE A 221 4.97 -15.87 9.18
CA PHE A 221 6.42 -15.88 9.09
C PHE A 221 7.04 -15.09 10.23
N THR A 222 7.94 -15.74 10.97
CA THR A 222 8.76 -15.11 12.01
C THR A 222 10.23 -15.29 11.63
N PRO A 223 11.06 -14.24 11.76
CA PRO A 223 12.49 -14.37 11.48
C PRO A 223 13.16 -15.22 12.56
N GLY A 224 14.33 -15.78 12.22
CA GLY A 224 15.22 -16.39 13.20
C GLY A 224 15.75 -15.39 14.24
N PRO A 225 16.50 -15.85 15.26
CA PRO A 225 17.05 -14.98 16.31
C PRO A 225 18.11 -14.00 15.80
N GLU A 226 18.70 -14.25 14.63
CA GLU A 226 19.69 -13.39 14.01
C GLU A 226 19.05 -12.25 13.21
N SER A 227 19.74 -11.09 13.16
CA SER A 227 19.30 -9.98 12.33
C SER A 227 19.37 -10.33 10.84
N LEU A 228 18.30 -10.04 10.11
CA LEU A 228 18.27 -10.21 8.66
C LEU A 228 19.27 -9.24 8.00
N LYS A 229 20.26 -9.81 7.30
CA LYS A 229 21.19 -9.05 6.45
C LYS A 229 20.55 -8.62 5.13
N GLU A 230 19.52 -9.35 4.71
CA GLU A 230 18.77 -9.14 3.47
C GLU A 230 17.33 -9.64 3.67
N PHE A 231 16.37 -9.06 2.96
CA PHE A 231 14.99 -9.55 3.01
C PHE A 231 14.83 -10.86 2.24
N PRO A 232 14.04 -11.82 2.73
CA PRO A 232 13.68 -13.00 1.94
C PRO A 232 12.94 -12.61 0.65
N SER A 233 12.96 -13.50 -0.34
CA SER A 233 12.31 -13.25 -1.63
C SER A 233 10.80 -13.44 -1.56
N PRO A 234 10.00 -12.76 -2.41
CA PRO A 234 8.57 -13.03 -2.51
C PRO A 234 8.26 -14.51 -2.79
N GLU A 235 9.08 -15.18 -3.61
CA GLU A 235 8.93 -16.61 -3.90
C GLU A 235 9.05 -17.47 -2.64
N SER A 236 10.07 -17.24 -1.80
CA SER A 236 10.28 -17.97 -0.55
C SER A 236 9.20 -17.72 0.51
N LEU A 237 8.49 -16.59 0.38
CA LEU A 237 7.47 -16.12 1.31
C LEU A 237 6.04 -16.34 0.78
N LYS A 238 5.87 -17.15 -0.28
CA LYS A 238 4.54 -17.48 -0.81
C LYS A 238 3.64 -18.06 0.28
N GLY A 239 2.40 -17.54 0.33
CA GLY A 239 1.41 -17.94 1.33
C GLY A 239 1.74 -17.52 2.76
N ARG A 240 2.68 -16.59 2.98
CA ARG A 240 3.07 -16.13 4.32
C ARG A 240 2.52 -14.76 4.68
N ILE A 241 2.21 -14.58 5.97
CA ILE A 241 1.90 -13.29 6.60
C ILE A 241 3.14 -12.80 7.35
N ILE A 242 3.45 -11.51 7.21
CA ILE A 242 4.68 -10.91 7.74
C ILE A 242 4.30 -9.69 8.59
N ILE A 243 4.85 -9.56 9.79
CA ILE A 243 4.62 -8.38 10.64
C ILE A 243 5.74 -7.34 10.46
N SER A 244 5.33 -6.08 10.30
CA SER A 244 6.21 -4.92 10.29
C SER A 244 5.77 -3.89 11.33
N THR A 245 6.63 -3.57 12.29
CA THR A 245 6.37 -2.55 13.31
C THR A 245 7.68 -2.05 13.92
N LYS A 246 7.60 -1.04 14.78
CA LYS A 246 8.73 -0.59 15.62
C LYS A 246 8.98 -1.67 16.68
N PRO A 247 10.23 -2.11 16.91
CA PRO A 247 10.52 -2.96 18.05
C PRO A 247 10.17 -2.25 19.38
N PRO A 248 9.67 -2.97 20.40
CA PRO A 248 9.39 -2.40 21.72
C PRO A 248 10.59 -1.64 22.27
N LYS A 249 10.35 -0.53 22.99
CA LYS A 249 11.40 0.20 23.72
C LYS A 249 12.00 -0.76 24.75
N GLU A 250 13.22 -1.24 24.53
CA GLU A 250 13.99 -1.94 25.56
C GLU A 250 14.32 -0.93 26.65
N TYR A 251 13.54 -0.94 27.75
CA TYR A 251 13.96 -0.29 28.97
C TYR A 251 15.14 -1.08 29.52
N LEU A 252 16.35 -0.65 29.15
CA LEU A 252 17.57 -1.15 29.77
C LEU A 252 17.52 -0.83 31.27
N GLU A 253 17.52 -1.87 32.09
CA GLU A 253 17.92 -1.83 33.49
C GLU A 253 19.35 -1.29 33.58
N THR A 254 19.50 0.03 33.62
CA THR A 254 20.77 0.71 33.94
C THR A 254 20.59 1.79 35.02
N LYS A 255 19.55 1.63 35.85
CA LYS A 255 19.35 2.44 37.06
C LYS A 255 19.37 1.62 38.34
N GLU A 256 20.15 0.54 38.37
CA GLU A 256 20.76 0.09 39.63
C GLU A 256 22.25 0.40 39.51
N VAL A 257 22.80 1.11 40.50
CA VAL A 257 24.16 1.71 40.54
C VAL A 257 24.30 3.11 39.94
N LYS A 258 23.38 4.06 40.24
CA LYS A 258 23.71 5.49 40.48
C LYS A 258 22.70 6.16 41.44
N GLU A 259 22.33 5.47 42.51
CA GLU A 259 21.69 6.09 43.69
C GLU A 259 22.56 5.90 44.92
N LYS A 260 23.77 6.46 44.89
CA LYS A 260 24.45 7.05 46.06
C LYS A 260 25.30 8.20 45.52
N GLU A 261 25.20 9.36 46.16
CA GLU A 261 25.87 10.63 45.85
C GLU A 261 25.18 11.53 44.80
N ASN A 262 24.15 12.26 45.24
CA ASN A 262 24.30 13.70 45.52
C ASN A 262 22.97 14.30 45.94
N ASP A 263 22.75 14.31 47.26
CA ASP A 263 21.71 15.07 47.92
C ASP A 263 22.33 16.41 48.36
N ALA A 264 22.16 17.48 47.57
CA ALA A 264 22.29 18.88 48.00
C ALA A 264 22.07 19.86 46.84
N GLN A 265 20.84 20.35 46.67
CA GLN A 265 20.46 21.77 46.78
C GLN A 265 19.20 22.08 45.97
N LYS A 266 18.11 22.28 46.72
CA LYS A 266 16.88 22.93 46.29
C LYS A 266 17.16 24.41 45.94
N GLY A 267 16.68 24.84 44.78
CA GLY A 267 16.43 26.24 44.44
C GLY A 267 15.10 26.35 43.68
N LYS A 268 14.05 26.78 44.39
CA LYS A 268 12.73 27.19 43.84
C LYS A 268 12.90 28.38 42.90
N VAL A 269 12.02 28.52 41.89
CA VAL A 269 11.04 29.63 41.74
C VAL A 269 10.16 29.42 40.49
N SER A 270 8.87 29.71 40.68
CA SER A 270 7.67 29.89 39.80
C SER A 270 7.82 29.75 38.28
N GLY A 271 6.91 29.13 37.53
CA GLY A 271 5.45 29.07 37.69
C GLY A 271 4.81 30.24 36.94
N ASP A 272 4.40 30.03 35.69
CA ASP A 272 3.29 30.77 35.10
C ASP A 272 2.63 29.97 33.97
N GLU A 273 1.31 29.89 34.04
CA GLU A 273 0.43 29.34 33.03
C GLU A 273 0.29 30.33 31.87
N SER A 274 0.14 29.86 30.63
CA SER A 274 -0.58 30.67 29.65
C SER A 274 -1.39 29.81 28.69
N ALA A 275 -2.71 29.98 28.85
CA ALA A 275 -3.76 29.54 27.98
C ALA A 275 -3.74 30.22 26.60
N TRP A 276 -4.39 29.51 25.69
CA TRP A 276 -4.67 29.77 24.28
C TRP A 276 -5.26 31.15 23.94
N GLY A 277 -4.77 31.75 22.84
CA GLY A 277 -5.56 32.54 21.89
C GLY A 277 -5.31 34.05 21.84
N LYS A 278 -4.78 34.55 20.71
CA LYS A 278 -5.25 35.79 20.06
C LYS A 278 -4.79 35.94 18.61
N GLU A 279 -5.61 36.68 17.88
CA GLU A 279 -5.74 36.82 16.43
C GLU A 279 -4.59 37.52 15.69
N VAL A 280 -4.63 37.28 14.38
CA VAL A 280 -3.87 37.80 13.23
C VAL A 280 -3.64 39.32 13.23
N THR A 281 -2.44 39.73 12.82
CA THR A 281 -2.23 40.95 12.01
C THR A 281 -1.07 40.75 11.03
N HIS A 282 -1.32 41.07 9.75
CA HIS A 282 -0.34 41.11 8.67
C HIS A 282 0.57 42.35 8.78
N GLN A 283 1.88 42.18 8.57
CA GLN A 283 2.68 43.08 7.72
C GLN A 283 4.04 42.48 7.35
N GLU A 284 4.38 42.59 6.06
CA GLU A 284 5.56 42.05 5.39
C GLU A 284 6.86 42.79 5.73
N SER A 285 8.00 42.08 5.78
CA SER A 285 9.33 42.56 5.35
C SER A 285 10.29 41.38 5.13
N MET A 286 10.89 41.30 3.94
CA MET A 286 11.95 40.34 3.59
C MET A 286 13.28 40.66 4.29
N SER A 287 13.97 39.64 4.79
CA SER A 287 15.43 39.53 4.69
C SER A 287 15.89 38.07 4.84
N VAL A 288 16.68 37.64 3.86
CA VAL A 288 17.40 36.37 3.74
C VAL A 288 18.33 36.16 4.95
N LEU A 289 18.33 34.96 5.56
CA LEU A 289 19.50 34.24 6.12
C LEU A 289 19.10 32.91 6.84
N ASP A 290 19.84 31.86 6.49
CA ASP A 290 20.15 30.59 7.20
C ASP A 290 19.08 29.48 7.35
N ASP A 291 19.07 28.58 6.37
CA ASP A 291 18.30 27.32 6.29
C ASP A 291 18.91 26.23 7.21
N LYS A 292 18.61 26.27 8.51
CA LYS A 292 18.93 25.18 9.46
C LYS A 292 17.93 25.08 10.62
N HIS A 293 16.65 24.81 10.33
CA HIS A 293 15.70 24.12 11.22
C HIS A 293 14.33 24.19 10.55
N ASP A 294 13.86 23.16 9.84
CA ASP A 294 12.47 23.18 9.31
C ASP A 294 11.95 21.79 8.88
N LEU A 295 12.11 20.79 9.76
CA LEU A 295 11.34 19.54 9.65
C LEU A 295 10.55 19.19 10.92
N ASP A 296 10.54 20.06 11.93
CA ASP A 296 9.84 19.79 13.19
C ASP A 296 8.46 20.48 13.30
N GLU A 297 8.12 21.49 12.48
CA GLU A 297 6.93 22.33 12.78
C GLU A 297 5.62 22.03 12.03
N GLU A 298 5.54 21.06 11.11
CA GLU A 298 4.29 20.88 10.32
C GLU A 298 3.69 19.46 10.28
N ASP A 299 4.24 18.49 11.01
CA ASP A 299 3.57 17.19 11.20
C ASP A 299 4.03 16.55 12.52
N HIS A 300 3.82 17.27 13.62
CA HIS A 300 3.81 16.66 14.94
C HIS A 300 2.59 15.74 15.04
N ASN A 301 2.73 14.50 14.59
CA ASN A 301 2.14 13.40 15.35
C ASN A 301 2.86 13.40 16.70
N GLU A 302 2.40 14.25 17.62
CA GLU A 302 2.81 14.24 19.02
C GLU A 302 2.43 12.86 19.55
N GLU A 303 3.36 11.89 19.50
CA GLU A 303 3.37 10.77 20.43
C GLU A 303 3.54 11.42 21.82
N GLU A 304 2.46 11.96 22.41
CA GLU A 304 2.45 12.32 23.82
C GLU A 304 2.60 11.00 24.57
N ASP A 305 3.79 10.79 25.14
CA ASP A 305 4.05 9.72 26.09
C ASP A 305 3.06 9.89 27.26
N LEU A 306 1.94 9.16 27.22
CA LEU A 306 1.03 9.06 28.36
C LEU A 306 1.75 8.30 29.47
N ASP A 307 2.30 9.06 30.41
CA ASP A 307 2.88 8.57 31.67
C ASP A 307 1.77 7.93 32.52
N TYR A 308 1.57 6.62 32.35
CA TYR A 308 0.77 5.82 33.26
C TYR A 308 1.65 5.42 34.44
N GLY A 309 1.37 6.05 35.58
CA GLY A 309 2.03 5.81 36.86
C GLY A 309 2.07 4.34 37.26
N ASP A 310 3.18 4.03 37.93
CA ASP A 310 3.58 2.83 38.66
C ASP A 310 2.50 1.77 38.91
N ALA A 311 2.62 0.65 38.19
CA ALA A 311 2.10 -0.64 38.61
C ALA A 311 3.18 -1.71 38.37
N LYS A 312 3.99 -1.97 39.41
CA LYS A 312 4.88 -3.13 39.47
C LYS A 312 4.09 -4.44 39.31
N SER A 313 4.26 -5.13 38.19
CA SER A 313 3.85 -6.53 38.05
C SER A 313 4.54 -7.22 36.85
N GLN A 314 5.50 -8.09 37.18
CA GLN A 314 6.05 -9.22 36.40
C GLN A 314 6.63 -8.94 35.00
N GLN A 315 7.93 -8.67 34.98
CA GLN A 315 8.81 -8.78 33.82
C GLN A 315 8.85 -10.23 33.31
N HIS A 316 8.24 -10.53 32.15
CA HIS A 316 8.72 -11.57 31.22
C HIS A 316 8.04 -11.61 29.83
N GLU A 317 7.04 -10.76 29.51
CA GLU A 317 6.12 -11.04 28.39
C GLU A 317 6.30 -10.21 27.10
N ALA A 318 7.08 -9.12 27.09
CA ALA A 318 7.44 -8.37 25.87
C ALA A 318 8.36 -9.06 24.81
N PRO A 319 9.06 -10.19 25.07
CA PRO A 319 9.88 -10.85 24.05
C PRO A 319 9.09 -11.44 22.88
N GLU A 320 7.85 -11.87 23.11
CA GLU A 320 7.07 -12.58 22.09
C GLU A 320 6.64 -11.64 20.96
N TYR A 321 6.16 -10.44 21.30
CA TYR A 321 5.80 -9.42 20.30
C TYR A 321 6.99 -9.06 19.41
N LYS A 322 8.17 -8.87 20.01
CA LYS A 322 9.42 -8.59 19.27
C LYS A 322 9.80 -9.72 18.31
N ARG A 323 9.59 -10.99 18.68
CA ARG A 323 9.88 -12.17 17.82
C ARG A 323 8.99 -12.24 16.58
N LEU A 324 7.83 -11.59 16.59
CA LEU A 324 6.96 -11.54 15.40
C LEU A 324 7.48 -10.59 14.33
N ILE A 325 8.31 -9.61 14.69
CA ILE A 325 8.69 -8.51 13.83
C ILE A 325 9.72 -8.97 12.80
N THR A 326 9.28 -9.15 11.56
CA THR A 326 10.19 -9.45 10.44
C THR A 326 10.80 -8.17 9.88
N ILE A 327 9.96 -7.16 9.62
CA ILE A 327 10.39 -5.89 9.01
C ILE A 327 10.39 -4.81 10.09
N HIS A 328 11.57 -4.57 10.66
CA HIS A 328 11.77 -3.59 11.72
C HIS A 328 11.65 -2.16 11.18
N ALA A 329 10.70 -1.39 11.70
CA ALA A 329 10.59 0.03 11.43
C ALA A 329 11.62 0.80 12.28
N GLY A 330 12.46 1.60 11.63
CA GLY A 330 13.44 2.46 12.31
C GLY A 330 12.93 3.90 12.46
N LYS A 331 13.24 4.54 13.59
CA LYS A 331 13.12 6.00 13.69
C LYS A 331 14.37 6.65 13.07
N PRO A 332 14.21 7.75 12.31
CA PRO A 332 15.31 8.60 11.94
C PRO A 332 15.94 9.21 13.21
N LYS A 333 17.16 8.81 13.58
CA LYS A 333 17.95 9.49 14.62
C LYS A 333 19.12 10.20 13.93
N GLY A 334 19.27 11.51 14.13
CA GLY A 334 20.41 12.28 13.61
C GLY A 334 20.21 13.02 12.28
N GLY A 335 18.97 13.39 11.94
CA GLY A 335 18.67 14.15 10.70
C GLY A 335 18.70 13.30 9.42
N LEU A 336 18.16 13.82 8.30
CA LEU A 336 17.90 13.07 7.07
C LEU A 336 19.12 12.30 6.51
N GLN A 337 20.32 12.85 6.64
CA GLN A 337 21.54 12.19 6.15
C GLN A 337 21.83 10.87 6.89
N GLU A 338 21.62 10.81 8.21
CA GLU A 338 21.79 9.59 9.00
C GLU A 338 20.66 8.57 8.73
N CYS A 339 19.49 9.05 8.30
CA CYS A 339 18.32 8.22 8.03
C CYS A 339 18.52 7.27 6.85
N PHE A 340 19.26 7.72 5.84
CA PHE A 340 19.51 6.95 4.62
C PHE A 340 20.81 6.14 4.66
N LYS A 341 21.54 6.15 5.80
CA LYS A 341 22.68 5.26 5.97
C LYS A 341 22.25 3.80 5.90
N VAL A 342 23.03 3.02 5.16
CA VAL A 342 22.83 1.59 4.96
C VAL A 342 23.76 0.83 5.90
N ASP A 343 23.16 0.03 6.79
CA ASP A 343 23.87 -0.96 7.58
C ASP A 343 24.06 -2.25 6.75
N PRO A 344 25.29 -2.73 6.53
CA PRO A 344 25.52 -3.91 5.71
C PRO A 344 25.05 -5.23 6.35
N ASP A 345 24.84 -5.27 7.66
CA ASP A 345 24.46 -6.47 8.40
C ASP A 345 23.01 -6.45 8.88
N LYS A 346 22.27 -5.38 8.59
CA LYS A 346 20.89 -5.22 9.04
C LYS A 346 20.02 -4.47 8.06
N VAL A 347 18.91 -5.09 7.66
CA VAL A 347 17.84 -4.41 6.92
C VAL A 347 16.83 -3.76 7.86
N ARG A 348 16.24 -2.65 7.40
CA ARG A 348 15.18 -1.92 8.09
C ARG A 348 14.17 -1.33 7.12
N ARG A 349 13.05 -0.87 7.68
CA ARG A 349 12.09 0.00 7.00
C ARG A 349 12.17 1.42 7.55
N LEU A 350 12.18 2.41 6.66
CA LEU A 350 11.93 3.82 6.97
C LEU A 350 10.56 4.22 6.45
N SER A 351 9.85 5.09 7.18
CA SER A 351 8.58 5.68 6.73
C SER A 351 8.73 7.20 6.63
N LEU A 352 8.24 7.79 5.55
CA LEU A 352 8.19 9.25 5.35
C LEU A 352 6.80 9.65 4.86
N SER A 353 6.30 10.81 5.27
CA SER A 353 5.12 11.40 4.63
C SER A 353 5.46 11.83 3.20
N GLU A 354 4.46 12.01 2.34
CA GLU A 354 4.66 12.48 0.97
C GLU A 354 5.45 13.82 0.92
N GLN A 355 5.19 14.73 1.86
CA GLN A 355 5.88 16.02 1.95
C GLN A 355 7.34 15.86 2.41
N GLN A 356 7.58 14.99 3.39
CA GLN A 356 8.94 14.67 3.84
C GLN A 356 9.76 14.07 2.70
N LEU A 357 9.17 13.17 1.91
CA LEU A 357 9.82 12.63 0.73
C LEU A 357 10.11 13.71 -0.31
N GLU A 358 9.11 14.53 -0.66
CA GLU A 358 9.26 15.63 -1.63
C GLU A 358 10.41 16.57 -1.24
N LYS A 359 10.50 16.96 0.04
CA LYS A 359 11.63 17.73 0.55
C LYS A 359 12.94 16.94 0.46
N ALA A 360 12.96 15.69 0.92
CA ALA A 360 14.17 14.87 0.99
C ALA A 360 14.78 14.57 -0.39
N VAL A 361 13.98 14.32 -1.44
CA VAL A 361 14.50 13.97 -2.77
C VAL A 361 15.26 15.14 -3.44
N THR A 362 14.95 16.39 -3.08
CA THR A 362 15.68 17.56 -3.61
C THR A 362 17.16 17.56 -3.21
N THR A 363 17.46 17.03 -2.03
CA THR A 363 18.81 17.10 -1.43
C THR A 363 19.49 15.73 -1.36
N TYR A 364 18.74 14.66 -1.11
CA TYR A 364 19.23 13.32 -0.79
C TYR A 364 18.80 12.23 -1.78
N GLY A 365 18.43 12.59 -3.02
CA GLY A 365 17.86 11.64 -3.99
C GLY A 365 18.75 10.41 -4.25
N LYS A 366 20.08 10.57 -4.29
CA LYS A 366 21.01 9.46 -4.52
C LYS A 366 21.10 8.53 -3.30
N GLU A 367 21.11 9.10 -2.11
CA GLU A 367 21.15 8.40 -0.83
C GLU A 367 19.86 7.59 -0.64
N ILE A 368 18.72 8.15 -1.02
CA ILE A 368 17.42 7.45 -1.01
C ILE A 368 17.47 6.23 -1.94
N VAL A 369 17.92 6.39 -3.19
CA VAL A 369 18.04 5.26 -4.12
C VAL A 369 18.98 4.19 -3.56
N ARG A 370 20.14 4.58 -3.02
CA ARG A 370 21.08 3.65 -2.40
C ARG A 370 20.48 2.94 -1.19
N PHE A 371 19.69 3.64 -0.38
CA PHE A 371 18.99 3.06 0.77
C PHE A 371 18.00 1.98 0.31
N THR A 372 17.17 2.30 -0.69
CA THR A 372 16.10 1.40 -1.18
C THR A 372 16.61 0.13 -1.86
N GLN A 373 17.88 0.05 -2.27
CA GLN A 373 18.44 -1.19 -2.82
C GLN A 373 18.42 -2.34 -1.82
N ARG A 374 18.63 -2.07 -0.52
CA ARG A 374 18.66 -3.10 0.54
C ARG A 374 17.55 -2.95 1.58
N ASN A 375 17.05 -1.73 1.77
CA ASN A 375 16.07 -1.39 2.79
C ASN A 375 14.72 -1.06 2.14
N ILE A 376 13.66 -1.06 2.95
CA ILE A 376 12.32 -0.68 2.48
C ILE A 376 12.05 0.78 2.85
N LEU A 377 11.59 1.57 1.89
CA LEU A 377 11.03 2.89 2.11
C LEU A 377 9.51 2.83 1.94
N ARG A 378 8.79 3.20 3.00
CA ARG A 378 7.35 3.43 3.00
C ARG A 378 7.08 4.92 2.88
N VAL A 379 6.14 5.27 2.01
CA VAL A 379 5.65 6.63 1.79
C VAL A 379 4.16 6.64 2.07
N TYR A 380 3.66 7.61 2.83
CA TYR A 380 2.25 7.70 3.20
C TYR A 380 1.67 9.10 2.99
N PRO A 381 0.35 9.21 2.78
CA PRO A 381 -0.33 10.50 2.60
C PRO A 381 -0.13 11.42 3.82
N LYS A 382 0.01 12.72 3.61
CA LYS A 382 0.07 13.72 4.70
C LYS A 382 -1.26 13.85 5.44
N GLY A 383 -1.21 14.24 6.71
CA GLY A 383 -2.40 14.40 7.57
C GLY A 383 -3.44 15.40 7.04
N THR A 384 -3.02 16.41 6.25
CA THR A 384 -3.96 17.39 5.68
C THR A 384 -4.92 16.80 4.62
N ARG A 385 -4.71 15.54 4.19
CA ARG A 385 -5.62 14.82 3.25
C ARG A 385 -6.78 14.18 4.01
N ILE A 386 -7.53 15.01 4.72
CA ILE A 386 -8.66 14.58 5.57
C ILE A 386 -9.76 13.85 4.78
N ASP A 387 -9.88 14.15 3.48
CA ASP A 387 -10.85 13.54 2.56
C ASP A 387 -10.40 12.17 2.02
N SER A 388 -9.26 11.67 2.50
CA SER A 388 -8.62 10.44 2.03
C SER A 388 -8.20 10.49 0.56
N SER A 389 -7.91 11.67 0.01
CA SER A 389 -7.29 11.81 -1.30
C SER A 389 -5.90 11.15 -1.35
N ASN A 390 -5.46 10.80 -2.57
CA ASN A 390 -4.15 10.20 -2.81
C ASN A 390 -3.17 11.18 -3.46
N TYR A 391 -1.87 10.93 -3.24
CA TYR A 391 -0.77 11.71 -3.82
C TYR A 391 -0.22 11.05 -5.08
N ASN A 392 0.67 11.75 -5.80
CA ASN A 392 1.31 11.21 -7.00
C ASN A 392 2.39 10.18 -6.61
N PRO A 393 2.23 8.90 -6.95
CA PRO A 393 3.17 7.85 -6.53
C PRO A 393 4.51 7.87 -7.27
N LEU A 394 4.60 8.61 -8.38
CA LEU A 394 5.79 8.61 -9.22
C LEU A 394 7.02 9.11 -8.49
N ILE A 395 6.89 10.05 -7.56
CA ILE A 395 8.02 10.56 -6.77
C ILE A 395 8.62 9.42 -5.94
N GLY A 396 7.80 8.62 -5.27
CA GLY A 396 8.25 7.44 -4.53
C GLY A 396 8.90 6.40 -5.44
N TRP A 397 8.19 5.95 -6.48
CA TRP A 397 8.69 4.88 -7.35
C TRP A 397 9.96 5.25 -8.12
N THR A 398 10.10 6.50 -8.58
CA THR A 398 11.31 6.96 -9.28
C THR A 398 12.55 6.98 -8.39
N HIS A 399 12.37 6.99 -7.06
CA HIS A 399 13.44 6.92 -6.07
C HIS A 399 13.53 5.55 -5.38
N GLY A 400 12.85 4.53 -5.91
CA GLY A 400 12.96 3.15 -5.43
C GLY A 400 12.09 2.80 -4.22
N ALA A 401 11.18 3.69 -3.79
CA ALA A 401 10.31 3.40 -2.66
C ALA A 401 9.37 2.22 -2.97
N GLN A 402 9.46 1.16 -2.17
CA GLN A 402 8.73 -0.09 -2.37
C GLN A 402 7.28 0.03 -1.89
N MET A 403 7.07 0.66 -0.73
CA MET A 403 5.76 0.75 -0.07
C MET A 403 5.15 2.14 -0.24
N VAL A 404 4.68 2.46 -1.44
CA VAL A 404 3.94 3.71 -1.70
C VAL A 404 2.47 3.48 -1.34
N ALA A 405 2.07 3.96 -0.17
CA ALA A 405 0.78 3.66 0.45
C ALA A 405 -0.35 4.55 -0.07
N PHE A 406 -1.53 3.97 -0.31
CA PHE A 406 -2.71 4.68 -0.80
C PHE A 406 -3.94 4.45 0.09
N ASN A 407 -4.79 5.47 0.19
CA ASN A 407 -6.14 5.37 0.73
C ASN A 407 -7.04 4.57 -0.24
N MET A 408 -7.27 3.29 0.05
CA MET A 408 -7.99 2.36 -0.83
C MET A 408 -9.50 2.58 -0.90
N GLN A 409 -10.04 3.27 0.11
CA GLN A 409 -11.44 3.68 0.24
C GLN A 409 -11.81 4.86 -0.65
N GLU A 410 -10.82 5.57 -1.23
CA GLU A 410 -11.09 6.63 -2.19
C GLU A 410 -11.71 6.06 -3.48
N ARG A 411 -12.93 6.49 -3.80
CA ARG A 411 -13.63 6.08 -5.03
C ARG A 411 -13.23 6.87 -6.28
N LYS A 412 -12.56 8.01 -6.13
CA LYS A 412 -12.16 8.85 -7.26
C LYS A 412 -10.82 8.36 -7.80
N ARG A 413 -10.85 7.70 -8.96
CA ARG A 413 -9.69 7.46 -9.84
C ARG A 413 -8.34 7.22 -9.12
N CYS A 414 -8.20 6.11 -8.41
CA CYS A 414 -6.87 5.52 -8.25
C CYS A 414 -6.49 4.92 -9.62
N CYS A 415 -6.05 5.80 -10.54
CA CYS A 415 -5.76 5.51 -11.95
C CYS A 415 -4.47 4.70 -12.16
N TYR A 416 -3.74 4.37 -11.09
CA TYR A 416 -2.55 3.55 -11.15
C TYR A 416 -2.88 2.10 -10.83
N ARG A 417 -3.72 1.47 -11.65
CA ARG A 417 -3.71 0.00 -11.80
C ARG A 417 -2.40 -0.37 -12.51
N ARG A 418 -1.27 -0.31 -11.80
CA ARG A 418 0.02 -0.80 -12.32
C ARG A 418 0.31 -2.14 -11.69
N VAL A 419 0.55 -3.11 -12.58
CA VAL A 419 1.30 -4.37 -12.42
C VAL A 419 1.98 -4.45 -11.05
N SER A 420 1.28 -5.05 -10.10
CA SER A 420 1.76 -5.31 -8.74
C SER A 420 1.54 -6.80 -8.47
N LEU A 421 2.45 -7.38 -7.68
CA LEU A 421 2.60 -8.82 -7.40
C LEU A 421 1.31 -9.61 -7.13
#